data_AF-A0A9R1V7J9-F1
#
_entry.id   AF-A0A9R1V7J9-F1
#
_cell.length_a   1.000
_cell.length_b   1.000
_cell.length_c   1.000
_cell.angle_alpha   90.00
_cell.angle_beta   90.00
_cell.angle_gamma   90.00
#
_symmetry.space_group_name_H-M   'P 1'
#
loop_
_entity.id
_entity.type
_entity.pdbx_description
1 polymer ?
#
loop_
_entity_poly.entity_id
_entity_poly.type
_entity_poly.pdbx_seq_one_letter_code
_entity_poly.pdbx_strand_id
1 'polypeptide(L)'
;MEDPVETPSGHSFERYAIEKWLAEGNNGCSITKTPLKASGLRTNKTLRQSMEEWRDRNTMIFIGSMKSRILSNEEEEVIVSLGKLRVLCLERELHQEWMMMEDYLPVLVLLLSTKNFKVRSHVLVILRILATNNDDRKETIAKTHDGIKLIVCSLARKIKESKLALQLLMELSENEVARNIIGSSQGCILLLVTISCSDD
;
A
#
# COMPACT_ATOMS: atom_id res chain seq x y z
N MET A 1 -13.29 14.97 11.87
CA MET A 1 -13.91 14.18 12.94
C MET A 1 -13.34 12.78 12.81
N GLU A 2 -12.81 12.20 13.86
CA GLU A 2 -12.17 10.89 13.91
C GLU A 2 -12.94 9.96 14.85
N ASP A 3 -13.38 10.46 16.02
CA ASP A 3 -14.22 9.72 16.95
C ASP A 3 -15.57 10.42 17.17
N PRO A 4 -16.55 10.18 16.29
CA PRO A 4 -17.86 10.80 16.41
C PRO A 4 -18.63 10.23 17.63
N VAL A 5 -19.10 11.13 18.49
CA VAL A 5 -20.03 10.83 19.60
C VAL A 5 -21.33 11.58 19.43
N GLU A 6 -22.42 10.98 19.88
CA GLU A 6 -23.76 11.51 19.83
C GLU A 6 -24.25 11.87 21.24
N THR A 7 -24.92 13.01 21.35
CA THR A 7 -25.65 13.40 22.56
C THR A 7 -27.00 12.66 22.64
N PRO A 8 -27.64 12.60 23.81
CA PRO A 8 -29.01 12.07 23.92
C PRO A 8 -30.04 12.82 23.06
N SER A 9 -29.72 14.06 22.66
CA SER A 9 -30.53 14.90 21.77
C SER A 9 -30.28 14.65 20.28
N GLY A 10 -29.43 13.70 19.90
CA GLY A 10 -29.20 13.31 18.51
C GLY A 10 -28.12 14.11 17.76
N HIS A 11 -27.34 14.94 18.45
CA HIS A 11 -26.29 15.75 17.82
C HIS A 11 -24.94 15.07 17.93
N SER A 12 -24.18 15.09 16.82
CA SER A 12 -22.86 14.47 16.75
C SER A 12 -21.73 15.49 16.91
N PHE A 13 -20.72 15.11 17.68
CA PHE A 13 -19.52 15.91 17.93
C PHE A 13 -18.27 15.03 17.84
N GLU A 14 -17.11 15.65 17.64
CA GLU A 14 -15.84 14.99 17.89
C GLU A 14 -15.68 14.74 19.39
N ARG A 15 -15.35 13.51 19.81
CA ARG A 15 -15.24 13.14 21.22
C ARG A 15 -14.32 14.10 21.97
N TYR A 16 -13.10 14.28 21.47
CA TYR A 16 -12.11 15.14 22.12
C TYR A 16 -12.64 16.57 22.31
N ALA A 17 -13.32 17.11 21.29
CA ALA A 17 -13.83 18.48 21.34
C ALA A 17 -14.97 18.64 22.36
N ILE A 18 -15.92 17.70 22.41
CA ILE A 18 -17.05 17.80 23.34
C ILE A 18 -16.64 17.46 24.78
N GLU A 19 -15.72 16.53 24.99
CA GLU A 19 -15.20 16.21 26.32
C GLU A 19 -14.40 17.37 26.89
N LYS A 20 -13.55 18.01 26.07
CA LYS A 20 -12.83 19.23 26.46
C LYS A 20 -13.79 20.36 26.80
N TRP A 21 -14.82 20.59 25.96
CA TRP A 21 -15.86 21.59 26.21
C TRP A 21 -16.54 21.39 27.57
N LEU A 22 -16.92 20.16 27.91
CA LEU A 22 -17.55 19.84 29.20
C LEU A 22 -16.57 20.00 30.37
N ALA A 23 -15.29 19.66 30.17
CA ALA A 23 -14.24 19.79 31.19
C ALA A 23 -13.91 21.26 31.53
N GLU A 24 -14.11 22.18 30.60
CA GLU A 24 -13.95 23.64 30.79
C GLU A 24 -15.09 24.27 31.63
N GLY A 25 -16.00 23.46 32.18
CA GLY A 25 -17.10 23.93 33.04
C GLY A 25 -18.39 24.28 32.29
N ASN A 26 -18.48 23.91 31.01
CA ASN A 26 -19.73 24.05 30.26
C ASN A 26 -20.67 22.90 30.60
N ASN A 27 -21.90 23.23 31.02
CA ASN A 27 -22.84 22.25 31.57
C ASN A 27 -23.90 21.78 30.56
N GLY A 28 -23.76 22.16 29.29
CA GLY A 28 -24.77 21.90 28.27
C GLY A 28 -24.19 21.71 26.87
N CYS A 29 -25.00 21.11 26.00
CA CYS A 29 -24.69 20.93 24.59
C CYS A 29 -24.48 22.30 23.92
N SER A 30 -23.41 22.44 23.15
CA SER A 30 -23.08 23.71 22.47
C SER A 30 -24.18 24.18 21.51
N ILE A 31 -24.94 23.23 20.93
CA ILE A 31 -26.05 23.46 20.00
C ILE A 31 -27.36 23.69 20.73
N THR A 32 -27.86 22.70 21.48
CA THR A 32 -29.21 22.75 22.08
C THR A 32 -29.28 23.49 23.40
N LYS A 33 -28.13 23.83 24.00
CA LYS A 33 -28.00 24.38 25.36
C LYS A 33 -28.64 23.52 26.47
N THR A 34 -29.07 22.31 26.15
CA THR A 34 -29.64 21.36 27.11
C THR A 34 -28.53 20.80 28.01
N PRO A 35 -28.80 20.54 29.30
CA PRO A 35 -27.83 19.95 30.20
C PRO A 35 -27.22 18.66 29.63
N LEU A 36 -25.89 18.59 29.58
CA LEU A 36 -25.17 17.46 28.99
C LEU A 36 -24.03 17.07 29.93
N LYS A 37 -23.93 15.78 30.22
CA LYS A 37 -22.81 15.20 30.97
C LYS A 37 -22.01 14.29 30.04
N ALA A 38 -20.71 14.14 30.31
CA ALA A 38 -19.84 13.28 29.51
C ALA A 38 -20.32 11.82 29.48
N SER A 39 -20.90 11.32 30.58
CA SER A 39 -21.51 9.99 30.65
C SER A 39 -22.72 9.78 29.74
N GLY A 40 -23.33 10.87 29.25
CA GLY A 40 -24.44 10.82 28.31
C GLY A 40 -24.00 10.69 26.84
N LEU A 41 -22.71 10.85 26.55
CA LEU A 41 -22.16 10.72 25.20
C LEU A 41 -22.08 9.25 24.81
N ARG A 42 -22.60 8.92 23.63
CA ARG A 42 -22.54 7.57 23.06
C ARG A 42 -21.74 7.62 21.77
N THR A 43 -20.94 6.60 21.48
CA THR A 43 -20.26 6.53 20.18
C THR A 43 -21.28 6.49 19.05
N ASN A 44 -21.17 7.40 18.08
CA ASN A 44 -21.99 7.36 16.88
C ASN A 44 -21.38 6.36 15.89
N LYS A 45 -21.75 5.09 16.04
CA LYS A 45 -21.24 4.00 15.19
C LYS A 45 -21.63 4.18 13.72
N THR A 46 -22.86 4.65 13.45
CA THR A 46 -23.35 4.86 12.08
C THR A 46 -22.57 5.96 11.36
N LEU A 47 -22.34 7.10 12.02
CA LEU A 47 -21.53 8.17 11.44
C LEU A 47 -20.08 7.71 11.24
N ARG A 48 -19.50 7.00 12.21
CA ARG A 48 -18.15 6.45 12.08
C ARG A 48 -18.04 5.53 10.85
N GLN A 49 -18.98 4.61 10.68
CA GLN A 49 -19.02 3.71 9.53
C GLN A 49 -19.12 4.48 8.20
N SER A 50 -20.05 5.44 8.10
CA SER A 50 -20.19 6.26 6.88
C SER A 50 -18.92 7.04 6.53
N MET A 51 -18.19 7.53 7.54
CA MET A 51 -16.92 8.22 7.36
C MET A 51 -15.80 7.27 6.90
N GLU A 52 -15.73 6.07 7.46
CA GLU A 52 -14.80 5.03 7.04
C GLU A 52 -15.06 4.63 5.59
N GLU A 53 -16.32 4.36 5.22
CA GLU A 53 -16.68 4.04 3.84
C GLU A 53 -16.38 5.18 2.87
N TRP A 54 -16.63 6.44 3.27
CA TRP A 54 -16.29 7.59 2.43
C TRP A 54 -14.79 7.70 2.21
N ARG A 55 -13.97 7.50 3.26
CA ARG A 55 -12.51 7.46 3.16
C ARG A 55 -12.06 6.33 2.24
N ASP A 56 -12.64 5.15 2.39
CA ASP A 56 -12.30 3.96 1.60
C ASP A 56 -12.60 4.19 0.11
N ARG A 57 -13.78 4.75 -0.22
CA ARG A 57 -14.13 5.14 -1.59
C ARG A 57 -13.15 6.17 -2.17
N ASN A 58 -12.77 7.18 -1.39
CA ASN A 58 -11.82 8.19 -1.86
C ASN A 58 -10.44 7.59 -2.11
N THR A 59 -9.95 6.72 -1.24
CA THR A 59 -8.67 6.05 -1.42
C THR A 59 -8.70 5.12 -2.65
N MET A 60 -9.79 4.39 -2.87
CA MET A 60 -9.97 3.56 -4.06
C MET A 60 -9.92 4.40 -5.35
N ILE A 61 -10.67 5.50 -5.41
CA ILE A 61 -10.65 6.43 -6.55
C ILE A 61 -9.25 7.02 -6.74
N PHE A 62 -8.59 7.36 -5.64
CA PHE A 62 -7.24 7.91 -5.67
C PHE A 62 -6.26 6.89 -6.27
N ILE A 63 -6.27 5.63 -5.81
CA ILE A 63 -5.47 4.55 -6.39
C ILE A 63 -5.73 4.45 -7.89
N GLY A 64 -6.97 4.30 -8.35
CA GLY A 64 -7.27 4.22 -9.78
C GLY A 64 -6.73 5.41 -10.59
N SER A 65 -6.82 6.62 -10.04
CA SER A 65 -6.30 7.84 -10.68
C SER A 65 -4.77 7.90 -10.80
N MET A 66 -4.03 7.11 -10.02
CA MET A 66 -2.57 7.12 -10.05
C MET A 66 -2.01 6.35 -11.24
N LYS A 67 -2.78 5.41 -11.82
CA LYS A 67 -2.30 4.57 -12.93
C LYS A 67 -1.87 5.41 -14.13
N SER A 68 -2.64 6.46 -14.47
CA SER A 68 -2.30 7.39 -15.55
C SER A 68 -1.02 8.20 -15.27
N ARG A 69 -0.79 8.58 -14.01
CA ARG A 69 0.41 9.34 -13.59
C ARG A 69 1.67 8.47 -13.60
N ILE A 70 1.53 7.19 -13.26
CA ILE A 70 2.61 6.19 -13.31
C ILE A 70 3.00 5.85 -14.75
N LEU A 71 2.05 5.99 -15.68
CA LEU A 71 2.26 5.82 -17.12
C LEU A 71 2.62 7.14 -17.84
N SER A 72 2.83 8.24 -17.10
CA SER A 72 3.20 9.51 -17.71
C SER A 72 4.66 9.48 -18.19
N ASN A 73 5.00 10.38 -19.11
CA ASN A 73 6.38 10.54 -19.59
C ASN A 73 7.24 11.38 -18.64
N GLU A 74 6.66 11.92 -17.55
CA GLU A 74 7.36 12.76 -16.59
C GLU A 74 7.92 11.89 -15.44
N GLU A 75 9.22 11.59 -15.49
CA GLU A 75 9.84 10.66 -14.53
C GLU A 75 9.64 11.07 -13.06
N GLU A 76 9.65 12.37 -12.76
CA GLU A 76 9.44 12.84 -11.38
C GLU A 76 8.01 12.58 -10.91
N GLU A 77 7.01 12.77 -11.78
CA GLU A 77 5.61 12.45 -11.47
C GLU A 77 5.43 10.94 -11.21
N VAL A 78 6.09 10.10 -12.04
CA VAL A 78 6.07 8.65 -11.86
C VAL A 78 6.67 8.26 -10.50
N ILE A 79 7.81 8.84 -10.12
CA ILE A 79 8.46 8.56 -8.83
C ILE A 79 7.57 8.98 -7.66
N VAL A 80 7.01 10.20 -7.71
CA VAL A 80 6.11 10.71 -6.66
C VAL A 80 4.88 9.82 -6.53
N SER A 81 4.32 9.38 -7.65
CA SER A 81 3.14 8.51 -7.68
C SER A 81 3.47 7.13 -7.09
N LEU A 82 4.58 6.50 -7.50
CA LEU A 82 5.01 5.23 -6.91
C LEU A 82 5.32 5.34 -5.41
N GLY A 83 5.87 6.47 -4.97
CA GLY A 83 6.10 6.76 -3.55
C GLY A 83 4.80 6.78 -2.74
N LYS A 84 3.77 7.47 -3.25
CA LYS A 84 2.44 7.50 -2.63
C LYS A 84 1.78 6.12 -2.62
N LEU A 85 1.90 5.38 -3.72
CA LEU A 85 1.31 4.04 -3.86
C LEU A 85 1.90 3.08 -2.85
N ARG A 86 3.22 3.15 -2.66
CA ARG A 86 3.93 2.37 -1.64
C ARG A 86 3.44 2.68 -0.23
N VAL A 87 3.22 3.95 0.12
CA VAL A 87 2.68 4.33 1.44
C VAL A 87 1.29 3.71 1.64
N LEU A 88 0.41 3.83 0.65
CA LEU A 88 -0.94 3.24 0.72
C LEU A 88 -0.90 1.72 0.91
N CYS A 89 0.00 1.01 0.22
CA CYS A 89 0.18 -0.44 0.39
C CYS A 89 0.54 -0.83 1.82
N LEU A 90 1.32 0.00 2.52
CA LEU A 90 1.77 -0.29 3.89
C LEU A 90 0.70 0.04 4.93
N GLU A 91 -0.25 0.92 4.62
CA GLU A 91 -1.28 1.33 5.57
C GLU A 91 -2.31 0.22 5.83
N ARG A 92 -2.84 -0.39 4.76
CA ARG A 92 -3.93 -1.38 4.86
C ARG A 92 -3.86 -2.41 3.73
N GLU A 93 -4.14 -3.66 4.06
CA GLU A 93 -4.24 -4.76 3.08
C GLU A 93 -5.32 -4.51 2.03
N LEU A 94 -6.43 -3.88 2.42
CA LEU A 94 -7.51 -3.47 1.52
C LEU A 94 -7.02 -2.59 0.35
N HIS A 95 -6.02 -1.72 0.58
CA HIS A 95 -5.45 -0.89 -0.49
C HIS A 95 -4.67 -1.74 -1.50
N GLN A 96 -4.04 -2.82 -1.03
CA GLN A 96 -3.34 -3.78 -1.89
C GLN A 96 -4.33 -4.55 -2.76
N GLU A 97 -5.48 -4.94 -2.21
CA GLU A 97 -6.57 -5.58 -2.97
C GLU A 97 -7.08 -4.67 -4.09
N TRP A 98 -7.28 -3.39 -3.80
CA TRP A 98 -7.71 -2.41 -4.81
C TRP A 98 -6.68 -2.25 -5.92
N MET A 99 -5.38 -2.28 -5.62
CA MET A 99 -4.34 -2.30 -6.64
C MET A 99 -4.36 -3.54 -7.52
N MET A 100 -4.67 -4.70 -6.95
CA MET A 100 -4.81 -5.93 -7.72
C MET A 100 -6.02 -5.85 -8.65
N MET A 101 -7.15 -5.31 -8.18
CA MET A 101 -8.35 -5.08 -9.01
C MET A 101 -8.12 -4.08 -10.14
N GLU A 102 -7.32 -3.04 -9.88
CA GLU A 102 -6.93 -2.04 -10.87
C GLU A 102 -5.82 -2.53 -11.81
N ASP A 103 -5.45 -3.81 -11.79
CA ASP A 103 -4.46 -4.44 -12.67
C ASP A 103 -3.13 -3.69 -12.73
N TYR A 104 -2.54 -3.43 -11.56
CA TYR A 104 -1.26 -2.74 -11.45
C TYR A 104 -0.06 -3.62 -11.80
N LEU A 105 -0.16 -4.95 -11.66
CA LEU A 105 1.01 -5.84 -11.79
C LEU A 105 1.71 -5.74 -13.16
N PRO A 106 1.03 -5.78 -14.32
CA PRO A 106 1.69 -5.65 -15.60
C PRO A 106 2.42 -4.30 -15.76
N VAL A 107 1.81 -3.21 -15.26
CA VAL A 107 2.39 -1.86 -15.29
C VAL A 107 3.65 -1.80 -14.42
N LEU A 108 3.58 -2.33 -13.19
CA LEU A 108 4.71 -2.36 -12.27
C LEU A 108 5.86 -3.20 -12.87
N VAL A 109 5.59 -4.39 -13.38
CA VAL A 109 6.60 -5.25 -14.01
C VAL A 109 7.26 -4.55 -15.20
N LEU A 110 6.48 -3.90 -16.07
CA LEU A 110 7.03 -3.15 -17.20
C LEU A 110 8.00 -2.05 -16.75
N LEU A 111 7.71 -1.37 -15.64
CA LEU A 111 8.55 -0.29 -15.11
C LEU A 111 9.93 -0.78 -14.62
N LEU A 112 10.11 -2.09 -14.35
CA LEU A 112 11.44 -2.67 -14.09
C LEU A 112 12.38 -2.57 -15.30
N SER A 113 11.83 -2.41 -16.51
CA SER A 113 12.61 -2.23 -17.74
C SER A 113 13.16 -0.82 -17.92
N THR A 114 12.69 0.16 -17.13
CA THR A 114 13.11 1.56 -17.24
C THR A 114 14.59 1.76 -16.88
N LYS A 115 15.19 2.88 -17.31
CA LYS A 115 16.58 3.24 -16.96
C LYS A 115 16.70 3.92 -15.59
N ASN A 116 15.60 4.42 -15.03
CA ASN A 116 15.60 5.13 -13.77
C ASN A 116 15.66 4.19 -12.55
N PHE A 117 16.74 4.27 -11.77
CA PHE A 117 16.95 3.47 -10.57
C PHE A 117 15.89 3.72 -9.49
N LYS A 118 15.41 4.96 -9.31
CA LYS A 118 14.41 5.29 -8.29
C LYS A 118 13.07 4.64 -8.61
N VAL A 119 12.67 4.64 -9.88
CA VAL A 119 11.45 3.96 -10.37
C VAL A 119 11.54 2.47 -10.07
N ARG A 120 12.58 1.78 -10.56
CA ARG A 120 12.76 0.34 -10.34
C ARG A 120 12.81 -0.02 -8.85
N SER A 121 13.47 0.79 -8.03
CA SER A 121 13.54 0.57 -6.58
C SER A 121 12.16 0.64 -5.91
N HIS A 122 11.32 1.60 -6.29
CA HIS A 122 9.95 1.66 -5.77
C HIS A 122 9.15 0.44 -6.19
N VAL A 123 9.25 0.07 -7.47
CA VAL A 123 8.54 -1.09 -8.02
C VAL A 123 8.92 -2.38 -7.29
N LEU A 124 10.21 -2.66 -7.10
CA LEU A 124 10.67 -3.85 -6.38
C LEU A 124 10.10 -3.91 -4.95
N VAL A 125 10.05 -2.76 -4.26
CA VAL A 125 9.48 -2.69 -2.91
C VAL A 125 7.96 -2.90 -2.92
N ILE A 126 7.23 -2.30 -3.87
CA ILE A 126 5.78 -2.46 -4.00
C ILE A 126 5.44 -3.92 -4.30
N LEU A 127 6.12 -4.54 -5.27
CA LEU A 127 5.94 -5.97 -5.58
C LEU A 127 6.21 -6.85 -4.37
N ARG A 128 7.22 -6.51 -3.55
CA ARG A 128 7.49 -7.27 -2.30
C ARG A 128 6.36 -7.12 -1.31
N ILE A 129 5.84 -5.90 -1.09
CA ILE A 129 4.71 -5.66 -0.19
C ILE A 129 3.48 -6.44 -0.65
N LEU A 130 3.21 -6.48 -1.96
CA LEU A 130 2.09 -7.24 -2.52
C LEU A 130 2.27 -8.76 -2.35
N ALA A 131 3.51 -9.25 -2.40
CA ALA A 131 3.83 -10.67 -2.23
C ALA A 131 3.81 -11.11 -0.76
N THR A 132 4.15 -10.23 0.19
CA THR A 132 4.30 -10.57 1.61
C THR A 132 3.03 -11.21 2.17
N ASN A 133 3.17 -12.40 2.74
CA ASN A 133 2.10 -13.20 3.37
C ASN A 133 0.90 -13.54 2.43
N ASN A 134 1.07 -13.50 1.11
CA ASN A 134 -0.01 -13.79 0.17
C ASN A 134 0.46 -14.69 -1.00
N ASP A 135 0.21 -16.00 -0.89
CA ASP A 135 0.67 -16.98 -1.87
C ASP A 135 0.03 -16.81 -3.26
N ASP A 136 -1.25 -16.42 -3.32
CA ASP A 136 -1.94 -16.17 -4.60
C ASP A 136 -1.28 -14.99 -5.35
N ARG A 137 -0.91 -13.94 -4.62
CA ARG A 137 -0.19 -12.80 -5.19
C ARG A 137 1.24 -13.16 -5.57
N LYS A 138 1.96 -13.98 -4.79
CA LYS A 138 3.29 -14.51 -5.16
C LYS A 138 3.23 -15.23 -6.51
N GLU A 139 2.25 -16.12 -6.66
CA GLU A 139 2.01 -16.86 -7.90
C GLU A 139 1.66 -15.91 -9.06
N THR A 140 0.76 -14.94 -8.83
CA THR A 140 0.35 -13.97 -9.85
C THR A 140 1.52 -13.09 -10.31
N ILE A 141 2.36 -12.63 -9.39
CA ILE A 141 3.59 -11.86 -9.70
C ILE A 141 4.54 -12.72 -10.53
N ALA A 142 4.76 -13.97 -10.15
CA ALA A 142 5.67 -14.87 -10.86
C ALA A 142 5.17 -15.21 -12.28
N LYS A 143 3.85 -15.36 -12.45
CA LYS A 143 3.21 -15.63 -13.75
C LYS A 143 3.07 -14.39 -14.64
N THR A 144 3.26 -13.19 -14.10
CA THR A 144 3.20 -11.96 -14.90
C THR A 144 4.29 -11.99 -15.96
N HIS A 145 3.96 -11.65 -17.21
CA HIS A 145 4.86 -11.76 -18.36
C HIS A 145 6.19 -11.04 -18.10
N ASP A 146 7.30 -11.74 -18.34
CA ASP A 146 8.68 -11.30 -18.03
C ASP A 146 8.94 -10.87 -16.57
N GLY A 147 8.01 -11.11 -15.64
CA GLY A 147 8.09 -10.65 -14.24
C GLY A 147 9.36 -11.12 -13.54
N ILE A 148 9.54 -12.44 -13.42
CA ILE A 148 10.74 -13.02 -12.81
C ILE A 148 12.01 -12.61 -13.55
N LYS A 149 11.99 -12.62 -14.89
CA LYS A 149 13.14 -12.24 -15.71
C LYS A 149 13.59 -10.80 -15.42
N LEU A 150 12.66 -9.85 -15.37
CA LEU A 150 12.97 -8.44 -15.11
C LEU A 150 13.44 -8.21 -13.66
N ILE A 151 12.87 -8.92 -12.69
CA ILE A 151 13.36 -8.91 -11.30
C ILE A 151 14.80 -9.43 -11.25
N VAL A 152 15.08 -10.54 -11.94
CA VAL A 152 16.42 -11.13 -12.05
C VAL A 152 17.39 -10.16 -12.75
N CYS A 153 16.97 -9.43 -13.78
CA CYS A 153 17.82 -8.40 -14.39
C CYS A 153 18.21 -7.27 -13.41
N SER A 154 17.39 -6.99 -12.39
CA SER A 154 17.73 -6.02 -11.35
C SER A 154 18.83 -6.50 -10.39
N LEU A 155 19.09 -7.81 -10.31
CA LEU A 155 20.22 -8.37 -9.55
C LEU A 155 21.58 -7.93 -10.09
N ALA A 156 21.70 -7.81 -11.42
CA ALA A 156 22.93 -7.42 -12.11
C ALA A 156 23.17 -5.90 -12.17
N ARG A 157 22.36 -5.10 -11.47
CA ARG A 157 22.45 -3.63 -11.46
C ARG A 157 23.19 -3.14 -10.20
N LYS A 158 22.83 -1.96 -9.69
CA LYS A 158 23.47 -1.36 -8.52
C LYS A 158 23.24 -2.23 -7.29
N ILE A 159 24.21 -2.28 -6.38
CA ILE A 159 24.13 -3.04 -5.10
C ILE A 159 22.82 -2.78 -4.35
N LYS A 160 22.40 -1.51 -4.23
CA LYS A 160 21.12 -1.16 -3.57
C LYS A 160 19.90 -1.77 -4.27
N GLU A 161 19.90 -1.82 -5.60
CA GLU A 161 18.81 -2.42 -6.38
C GLU A 161 18.84 -3.94 -6.28
N SER A 162 20.03 -4.52 -6.37
CA SER A 162 20.26 -5.95 -6.27
C SER A 162 19.74 -6.51 -4.94
N LYS A 163 19.99 -5.81 -3.82
CA LYS A 163 19.43 -6.17 -2.51
C LYS A 163 17.90 -6.16 -2.48
N LEU A 164 17.25 -5.19 -3.14
CA LEU A 164 15.79 -5.14 -3.22
C LEU A 164 15.23 -6.28 -4.07
N ALA A 165 15.87 -6.59 -5.20
CA ALA A 165 15.50 -7.69 -6.06
C ALA A 165 15.67 -9.05 -5.36
N LEU A 166 16.77 -9.23 -4.63
CA LEU A 166 17.01 -10.45 -3.84
C LEU A 166 15.94 -10.63 -2.76
N GLN A 167 15.59 -9.57 -2.02
CA GLN A 167 14.51 -9.61 -1.02
C GLN A 167 13.16 -10.02 -1.63
N LEU A 168 12.85 -9.50 -2.82
CA LEU A 168 11.63 -9.89 -3.54
C LEU A 168 11.67 -11.35 -4.00
N LEU A 169 12.79 -11.80 -4.58
CA LEU A 169 12.93 -13.20 -5.03
C LEU A 169 12.85 -14.19 -3.86
N MET A 170 13.42 -13.84 -2.70
CA MET A 170 13.29 -14.64 -1.49
C MET A 170 11.84 -14.79 -1.05
N GLU A 171 11.09 -13.68 -0.97
CA GLU A 171 9.66 -13.69 -0.62
C GLU A 171 8.85 -14.55 -1.60
N LEU A 172 9.09 -14.38 -2.91
CA LEU A 172 8.43 -15.17 -3.95
C LEU A 172 8.77 -16.66 -3.84
N SER A 173 10.01 -17.00 -3.48
CA SER A 173 10.46 -18.39 -3.40
C SER A 173 9.80 -19.22 -2.30
N GLU A 174 9.08 -18.59 -1.36
CA GLU A 174 8.29 -19.30 -0.36
C GLU A 174 7.11 -20.06 -1.00
N ASN A 175 6.57 -19.55 -2.12
CA ASN A 175 5.54 -20.22 -2.91
C ASN A 175 6.18 -21.19 -3.93
N GLU A 176 5.64 -22.41 -4.03
CA GLU A 176 6.18 -23.47 -4.89
C GLU A 176 6.15 -23.12 -6.38
N VAL A 177 5.04 -22.55 -6.87
CA VAL A 177 4.88 -22.18 -8.28
C VAL A 177 5.87 -21.08 -8.65
N ALA A 178 5.96 -20.05 -7.82
CA ALA A 178 6.91 -18.97 -8.01
C ALA A 178 8.37 -19.46 -7.96
N ARG A 179 8.72 -20.35 -7.02
CA ARG A 179 10.05 -20.98 -6.92
C ARG A 179 10.41 -21.76 -8.18
N ASN A 180 9.47 -22.52 -8.75
CA ASN A 180 9.69 -23.28 -9.98
C ASN A 180 9.93 -22.36 -11.20
N ILE A 181 9.19 -21.24 -11.29
CA ILE A 181 9.39 -20.24 -12.35
C ILE A 181 10.76 -19.55 -12.18
N ILE A 182 11.14 -19.23 -10.95
CA ILE A 182 12.47 -18.68 -10.62
C ILE A 182 13.58 -19.64 -11.07
N GLY A 183 13.48 -20.92 -10.70
CA GLY A 183 14.46 -21.95 -11.09
C GLY A 183 14.54 -22.20 -12.60
N SER A 184 13.43 -21.99 -13.32
CA SER A 184 13.36 -22.18 -14.78
C SER A 184 13.77 -20.94 -15.58
N SER A 185 13.88 -19.77 -14.93
CA SER A 185 14.22 -18.51 -15.60
C SER A 185 15.71 -18.50 -15.98
N GLN A 186 15.99 -18.38 -17.27
CA GLN A 186 17.35 -18.40 -17.80
C GLN A 186 18.25 -17.35 -17.13
N GLY A 187 19.43 -17.78 -16.68
CA GLY A 187 20.41 -16.91 -16.01
C GLY A 187 20.09 -16.57 -14.55
N CYS A 188 18.93 -16.97 -14.02
CA CYS A 188 18.55 -16.68 -12.63
C CYS A 188 19.50 -17.35 -11.62
N ILE A 189 19.68 -18.68 -11.73
CA ILE A 189 20.56 -19.44 -10.83
C ILE A 189 22.00 -18.91 -10.91
N LEU A 190 22.49 -18.63 -12.12
CA LEU A 190 23.84 -18.10 -12.32
C LEU A 190 24.03 -16.75 -11.61
N LEU A 191 23.09 -15.81 -11.76
CA LEU A 191 23.16 -14.50 -11.12
C LEU A 191 23.05 -14.58 -9.60
N LEU A 192 22.19 -15.47 -9.07
CA LEU A 192 22.08 -15.70 -7.63
C LEU A 192 23.38 -16.26 -7.04
N VAL A 193 23.99 -17.25 -7.69
CA VAL A 193 25.29 -17.81 -7.28
C VAL A 193 26.38 -16.74 -7.34
N THR A 194 26.40 -15.92 -8.40
CA THR A 194 27.39 -14.84 -8.55
C THR A 194 27.30 -13.83 -7.40
N ILE A 195 26.08 -13.46 -7.00
CA ILE A 195 25.88 -12.55 -5.87
C ILE A 195 26.35 -13.19 -4.56
N SER A 196 26.03 -14.46 -4.33
CA SER A 196 26.46 -15.19 -3.13
C SER A 196 27.98 -15.29 -3.01
N CYS A 197 28.72 -15.29 -4.13
CA CYS A 197 30.19 -15.29 -4.13
C CYS A 197 30.82 -13.89 -4.03
N SER A 198 30.03 -12.82 -4.14
CA SER A 198 30.52 -11.44 -4.11
C SER A 198 30.38 -10.75 -2.74
N ASP A 199 29.75 -11.41 -1.78
CA ASP A 199 29.62 -10.98 -0.38
C ASP A 199 30.75 -11.55 0.52
N ASP A 200 31.78 -12.18 -0.07
CA ASP A 200 33.10 -12.49 0.56
C ASP A 200 34.14 -11.40 0.22
#